data_AF-A0A6U9VJI1-F1
#
_entry.id   AF-A0A6U9VJI1-F1
#
_cell.length_a   1.000
_cell.length_b   1.000
_cell.length_c   1.000
_cell.angle_alpha   90.00
_cell.angle_beta   90.00
_cell.angle_gamma   90.00
#
_symmetry.space_group_name_H-M   'P 1'
#
loop_
_entity.id
_entity.type
_entity.pdbx_description
1 polymer ?
#
loop_
_entity_poly.entity_id
_entity_poly.type
_entity_poly.pdbx_seq_one_letter_code
_entity_poly.pdbx_strand_id
1 'polypeptide(L)'
;MKIISKNSAALVLLPAAATAFVTPNSGRSMASLSTSTNGSASILSPTSLIASTMENPVVADDTQDKIVIKKPSRTSLDVRIHGEWYDLTGWRKAHPAGEHWIDWYDGRDATEVMDGFHSDKGRQMVKRLPKTKPEKKALLEATVVPDSDTQIAFRKLRDELEKDGWWKRDPKHEYKLLGMWGSLVAVGAVLAKSHPIVSSALLGLSMTAAGWLGHDYIHGVDPFANKLRNFAAVAAGLLPVWWSDKHNKHHALSEYLI
;
A
#
# COMPACT_ATOMS: atom_id res chain seq x y z
N MET A 1 -12.88 57.28 28.59
CA MET A 1 -14.22 57.29 27.96
C MET A 1 -14.03 57.04 26.47
N LYS A 2 -14.81 56.10 25.90
CA LYS A 2 -14.80 55.55 24.52
C LYS A 2 -13.73 54.51 24.18
N ILE A 3 -14.00 53.43 23.43
CA ILE A 3 -15.09 52.45 23.33
C ILE A 3 -14.46 51.25 22.60
N ILE A 4 -14.91 50.05 22.95
CA ILE A 4 -14.49 48.74 22.45
C ILE A 4 -14.85 48.55 20.96
N SER A 5 -14.00 47.86 20.20
CA SER A 5 -14.45 46.99 19.10
C SER A 5 -13.46 45.83 18.90
N LYS A 6 -13.90 44.63 19.26
CA LYS A 6 -13.27 43.35 18.89
C LYS A 6 -14.11 42.77 17.75
N ASN A 7 -13.57 42.73 16.54
CA ASN A 7 -14.19 42.00 15.44
C ASN A 7 -13.77 40.53 15.52
N SER A 8 -14.63 39.69 16.08
CA SER A 8 -14.57 38.23 15.92
C SER A 8 -15.32 37.84 14.65
N ALA A 9 -14.61 37.44 13.60
CA ALA A 9 -15.23 36.79 12.44
C ALA A 9 -15.47 35.32 12.78
N ALA A 10 -16.72 34.97 13.07
CA ALA A 10 -17.15 33.58 13.19
C ALA A 10 -17.30 32.97 11.78
N LEU A 11 -16.47 31.99 11.45
CA LEU A 11 -16.60 31.17 10.25
C LEU A 11 -17.80 30.22 10.46
N VAL A 12 -18.94 30.56 9.86
CA VAL A 12 -20.13 29.70 9.85
C VAL A 12 -19.91 28.59 8.83
N LEU A 13 -19.63 27.37 9.32
CA LEU A 13 -19.74 26.15 8.53
C LEU A 13 -21.22 25.84 8.31
N LEU A 14 -21.72 26.05 7.09
CA LEU A 14 -23.04 25.58 6.67
C LEU A 14 -22.99 24.06 6.43
N PRO A 15 -23.89 23.25 7.02
CA PRO A 15 -24.00 21.84 6.69
C PRO A 15 -24.92 21.71 5.47
N ALA A 16 -24.34 21.67 4.26
CA ALA A 16 -25.13 21.47 3.05
C ALA A 16 -24.43 20.52 2.07
N ALA A 17 -24.51 19.22 2.35
CA ALA A 17 -24.46 18.15 1.34
C ALA A 17 -24.65 16.77 2.02
N ALA A 18 -25.84 16.47 2.53
CA ALA A 18 -26.20 15.11 2.97
C ALA A 18 -27.32 14.48 2.13
N THR A 19 -27.77 15.13 1.06
CA THR A 19 -28.96 14.69 0.29
C THR A 19 -28.67 14.30 -1.15
N ALA A 20 -27.40 14.16 -1.57
CA ALA A 20 -27.06 13.79 -2.94
C ALA A 20 -27.06 12.27 -3.22
N PHE A 21 -27.20 11.41 -2.21
CA PHE A 21 -27.32 9.95 -2.37
C PHE A 21 -28.70 9.46 -1.90
N VAL A 22 -29.75 9.87 -2.61
CA VAL A 22 -31.04 9.18 -2.56
C VAL A 22 -31.17 8.44 -3.89
N THR A 23 -31.15 7.11 -3.82
CA THR A 23 -31.43 6.23 -4.96
C THR A 23 -32.86 6.46 -5.46
N PRO A 24 -33.10 6.57 -6.77
CA PRO A 24 -34.46 6.60 -7.28
C PRO A 24 -35.08 5.21 -7.13
N ASN A 25 -36.19 5.14 -6.38
CA ASN A 25 -37.08 3.99 -6.33
C ASN A 25 -37.79 3.85 -7.69
N SER A 26 -37.23 3.05 -8.60
CA SER A 26 -37.92 2.67 -9.83
C SER A 26 -38.72 1.39 -9.59
N GLY A 27 -40.01 1.56 -9.29
CA GLY A 27 -40.98 0.49 -9.46
C GLY A 27 -41.03 0.07 -10.91
N ARG A 28 -40.46 -1.09 -11.23
CA ARG A 28 -40.69 -1.80 -12.49
C ARG A 28 -41.11 -3.22 -12.17
N SER A 29 -42.28 -3.56 -12.72
CA SER A 29 -42.90 -4.88 -12.67
C SER A 29 -41.96 -5.97 -13.17
N MET A 30 -41.83 -7.04 -12.40
CA MET A 30 -41.10 -8.26 -12.77
C MET A 30 -41.91 -9.02 -13.83
N ALA A 31 -41.46 -8.97 -15.08
CA ALA A 31 -41.88 -9.95 -16.08
C ALA A 31 -41.08 -11.24 -15.85
N SER A 32 -41.79 -12.31 -15.47
CA SER A 32 -41.26 -13.67 -15.39
C SER A 32 -40.92 -14.15 -16.81
N LEU A 33 -39.65 -14.49 -17.05
CA LEU A 33 -39.22 -15.18 -18.26
C LEU A 33 -38.61 -16.53 -17.86
N SER A 34 -39.32 -17.60 -18.21
CA SER A 34 -38.91 -18.99 -18.10
C SER A 34 -37.69 -19.26 -18.99
N THR A 35 -36.60 -19.76 -18.41
CA THR A 35 -35.43 -20.21 -19.17
C THR A 35 -35.45 -21.72 -19.33
N SER A 36 -35.58 -22.14 -20.59
CA SER A 36 -35.42 -23.51 -21.09
C SER A 36 -33.94 -23.89 -21.12
N THR A 37 -33.64 -25.11 -20.67
CA THR A 37 -32.32 -25.75 -20.74
C THR A 37 -32.02 -26.24 -22.15
N ASN A 38 -30.86 -25.86 -22.71
CA ASN A 38 -29.93 -26.73 -23.45
C ASN A 38 -28.85 -25.90 -24.18
N GLY A 39 -27.58 -26.28 -24.03
CA GLY A 39 -26.50 -25.80 -24.90
C GLY A 39 -25.12 -25.73 -24.25
N SER A 40 -24.35 -26.81 -24.39
CA SER A 40 -22.92 -26.88 -24.07
C SER A 40 -22.09 -26.05 -25.05
N ALA A 41 -21.13 -25.26 -24.56
CA ALA A 41 -19.98 -24.83 -25.34
C ALA A 41 -18.78 -24.52 -24.42
N SER A 42 -17.76 -25.35 -24.55
CA SER A 42 -16.47 -25.30 -23.86
C SER A 42 -15.57 -24.21 -24.47
N ILE A 43 -14.92 -23.39 -23.66
CA ILE A 43 -13.76 -22.59 -24.08
C ILE A 43 -12.61 -22.83 -23.09
N LEU A 44 -11.52 -23.34 -23.64
CA LEU A 44 -10.29 -23.78 -23.01
C LEU A 44 -9.42 -22.59 -22.57
N SER A 45 -8.78 -22.71 -21.41
CA SER A 45 -7.68 -21.83 -20.97
C SER A 45 -6.37 -22.61 -21.07
N PRO A 46 -5.32 -22.10 -21.77
CA PRO A 46 -4.08 -22.84 -21.94
C PRO A 46 -3.06 -22.53 -20.83
N THR A 47 -2.22 -23.53 -20.57
CA THR A 47 -0.91 -23.50 -19.87
C THR A 47 -0.89 -24.10 -18.46
N SER A 48 -1.01 -25.42 -18.40
CA SER A 48 -0.39 -26.26 -17.37
C SER A 48 0.35 -27.43 -18.05
N LEU A 49 1.61 -27.23 -18.38
CA LEU A 49 2.50 -28.32 -18.82
C LEU A 49 3.90 -28.04 -18.26
N ILE A 50 4.24 -28.73 -17.17
CA ILE A 50 5.48 -29.50 -16.95
C ILE A 50 5.26 -30.18 -15.59
N ALA A 51 4.87 -31.45 -15.63
CA ALA A 51 4.99 -32.38 -14.51
C ALA A 51 5.55 -33.66 -15.09
N SER A 52 6.88 -33.80 -15.04
CA SER A 52 7.57 -35.03 -15.42
C SER A 52 7.79 -35.86 -14.16
N THR A 53 7.08 -36.99 -14.11
CA THR A 53 7.51 -38.31 -13.64
C THR A 53 8.58 -38.39 -12.55
N MET A 54 8.19 -38.92 -11.38
CA MET A 54 9.02 -39.86 -10.61
C MET A 54 8.17 -41.00 -10.04
N GLU A 55 8.67 -42.22 -10.22
CA GLU A 55 8.10 -43.52 -9.87
C GLU A 55 7.87 -43.69 -8.35
N ASN A 56 6.81 -44.43 -8.02
CA ASN A 56 6.62 -45.03 -6.69
C ASN A 56 7.38 -46.36 -6.59
N PRO A 57 8.01 -46.67 -5.44
CA PRO A 57 8.09 -48.04 -4.97
C PRO A 57 7.12 -48.26 -3.81
N VAL A 58 6.35 -49.35 -3.94
CA VAL A 58 5.55 -49.98 -2.90
C VAL A 58 6.46 -50.62 -1.86
N VAL A 59 6.28 -50.31 -0.58
CA VAL A 59 6.49 -51.24 0.54
C VAL A 59 5.44 -50.95 1.62
N ALA A 60 4.67 -51.96 1.97
CA ALA A 60 3.83 -52.00 3.15
C ALA A 60 4.63 -52.55 4.34
N ASP A 61 4.61 -51.88 5.49
CA ASP A 61 4.49 -52.55 6.80
C ASP A 61 4.08 -51.54 7.88
N ASP A 62 3.23 -52.02 8.79
CA ASP A 62 2.48 -51.31 9.81
C ASP A 62 3.31 -51.18 11.09
N THR A 63 3.90 -50.01 11.33
CA THR A 63 4.32 -49.60 12.68
C THR A 63 4.05 -48.11 12.87
N GLN A 64 3.06 -47.81 13.72
CA GLN A 64 2.73 -46.46 14.16
C GLN A 64 3.82 -45.88 15.06
N ASP A 65 4.92 -45.44 14.47
CA ASP A 65 5.72 -44.39 15.08
C ASP A 65 5.01 -43.06 14.86
N LYS A 66 4.63 -42.41 15.95
CA LYS A 66 4.10 -41.05 15.93
C LYS A 66 5.19 -40.12 15.40
N ILE A 67 5.23 -39.96 14.08
CA ILE A 67 5.93 -38.85 13.44
C ILE A 67 5.20 -37.60 13.92
N VAL A 68 5.74 -36.98 14.97
CA VAL A 68 5.45 -35.59 15.27
C VAL A 68 5.96 -34.83 14.07
N ILE A 69 5.07 -34.54 13.12
CA ILE A 69 5.34 -33.54 12.08
C ILE A 69 5.51 -32.24 12.84
N LYS A 70 6.77 -31.95 13.18
CA LYS A 70 7.19 -30.65 13.65
C LYS A 70 6.71 -29.71 12.55
N LYS A 71 5.74 -28.83 12.87
CA LYS A 71 5.35 -27.74 11.97
C LYS A 71 6.65 -27.21 11.38
N PRO A 72 6.80 -27.09 10.05
CA PRO A 72 8.04 -26.58 9.47
C PRO A 72 8.38 -25.34 10.27
N SER A 73 9.57 -25.34 10.88
CA SER A 73 10.04 -24.20 11.67
C SER A 73 9.76 -22.98 10.81
N ARG A 74 9.03 -21.99 11.36
CA ARG A 74 8.75 -20.73 10.69
C ARG A 74 9.94 -20.40 9.81
N THR A 75 9.74 -20.34 8.49
CA THR A 75 10.85 -20.07 7.57
C THR A 75 11.59 -18.88 8.13
N SER A 76 12.86 -19.10 8.52
CA SER A 76 13.67 -18.05 9.11
C SER A 76 13.71 -16.90 8.13
N LEU A 77 13.41 -15.69 8.58
CA LEU A 77 13.42 -14.49 7.75
C LEU A 77 14.57 -13.62 8.20
N ASP A 78 15.64 -13.57 7.40
CA ASP A 78 16.83 -12.77 7.72
C ASP A 78 17.03 -11.71 6.66
N VAL A 79 17.12 -10.44 7.07
CA VAL A 79 17.21 -9.30 6.16
C VAL A 79 18.41 -8.44 6.53
N ARG A 80 19.21 -8.04 5.53
CA ARG A 80 20.34 -7.13 5.70
C ARG A 80 19.88 -5.69 5.55
N ILE A 81 20.22 -4.84 6.51
CA ILE A 81 19.90 -3.40 6.50
C ILE A 81 21.13 -2.66 7.01
N HIS A 82 21.67 -1.74 6.22
CA HIS A 82 22.90 -0.98 6.51
C HIS A 82 24.09 -1.86 6.91
N GLY A 83 24.31 -2.95 6.17
CA GLY A 83 25.44 -3.88 6.44
C GLY A 83 25.23 -4.82 7.63
N GLU A 84 24.05 -4.81 8.26
CA GLU A 84 23.76 -5.62 9.43
C GLU A 84 22.56 -6.56 9.19
N TRP A 85 22.68 -7.81 9.64
CA TRP A 85 21.63 -8.82 9.49
C TRP A 85 20.69 -8.88 10.69
N TYR A 86 19.39 -8.94 10.40
CA TYR A 86 18.31 -8.98 11.39
C TYR A 86 17.41 -10.20 11.18
N ASP A 87 17.11 -10.91 12.27
CA ASP A 87 16.13 -12.01 12.29
C ASP A 87 14.73 -11.42 12.48
N LEU A 88 14.00 -11.29 11.37
CA LEU A 88 12.63 -10.76 11.35
C LEU A 88 11.59 -11.86 11.50
N THR A 89 11.98 -13.11 11.72
CA THR A 89 11.05 -14.26 11.78
C THR A 89 9.91 -13.99 12.75
N GLY A 90 10.24 -13.49 13.95
CA GLY A 90 9.28 -13.16 15.01
C GLY A 90 8.44 -11.91 14.72
N TRP A 91 9.04 -10.90 14.09
CA TRP A 91 8.42 -9.60 13.81
C TRP A 91 7.58 -9.58 12.53
N ARG A 92 7.74 -10.58 11.66
CA ARG A 92 7.14 -10.65 10.32
C ARG A 92 5.66 -10.27 10.25
N LYS A 93 4.86 -10.78 11.19
CA LYS A 93 3.41 -10.54 11.26
C LYS A 93 3.01 -9.16 11.77
N ALA A 94 3.92 -8.47 12.44
CA ALA A 94 3.71 -7.17 13.04
C ALA A 94 4.13 -6.02 12.13
N HIS A 95 4.72 -6.31 10.96
CA HIS A 95 5.09 -5.30 10.00
C HIS A 95 3.84 -4.52 9.53
N PRO A 96 3.81 -3.17 9.59
CA PRO A 96 2.62 -2.38 9.31
C PRO A 96 2.06 -2.49 7.89
N ALA A 97 2.90 -2.87 6.92
CA ALA A 97 2.39 -3.20 5.60
C ALA A 97 1.83 -4.64 5.61
N GLY A 98 2.43 -5.60 6.33
CA GLY A 98 2.04 -7.03 6.36
C GLY A 98 3.24 -7.97 6.17
N GLU A 99 3.02 -9.27 5.96
CA GLU A 99 4.10 -10.27 5.88
C GLU A 99 4.79 -10.34 4.50
N HIS A 100 4.02 -10.34 3.40
CA HIS A 100 4.51 -10.77 2.09
C HIS A 100 5.63 -9.91 1.46
N TRP A 101 5.74 -8.63 1.82
CA TRP A 101 6.78 -7.70 1.32
C TRP A 101 8.14 -8.00 1.91
N ILE A 102 8.19 -8.25 3.22
CA ILE A 102 9.47 -8.49 3.90
C ILE A 102 10.01 -9.88 3.54
N ASP A 103 9.12 -10.82 3.19
CA ASP A 103 9.48 -12.16 2.72
C ASP A 103 10.29 -12.13 1.44
N TRP A 104 10.06 -11.13 0.59
CA TRP A 104 10.85 -10.93 -0.63
C TRP A 104 12.33 -10.65 -0.33
N TYR A 105 12.60 -10.05 0.84
CA TYR A 105 13.94 -9.68 1.26
C TYR A 105 14.64 -10.76 2.10
N ASP A 106 14.06 -11.96 2.23
CA ASP A 106 14.74 -13.06 2.92
C ASP A 106 16.08 -13.40 2.25
N GLY A 107 17.16 -13.33 3.04
CA GLY A 107 18.53 -13.51 2.57
C GLY A 107 19.03 -12.37 1.68
N ARG A 108 18.40 -11.19 1.68
CA ARG A 108 18.76 -10.05 0.82
C ARG A 108 18.99 -8.77 1.61
N ASP A 109 19.63 -7.82 0.93
CA ASP A 109 19.75 -6.45 1.40
C ASP A 109 18.49 -5.63 1.08
N ALA A 110 17.91 -5.02 2.10
CA ALA A 110 16.72 -4.18 2.03
C ALA A 110 17.02 -2.71 2.37
N THR A 111 18.29 -2.29 2.38
CA THR A 111 18.71 -0.93 2.79
C THR A 111 17.97 0.15 2.02
N GLU A 112 17.90 0.06 0.69
CA GLU A 112 17.26 1.12 -0.11
C GLU A 112 15.76 1.24 0.15
N VAL A 113 15.08 0.10 0.30
CA VAL A 113 13.63 0.09 0.58
C VAL A 113 13.35 0.46 2.03
N MET A 114 14.24 0.12 2.96
CA MET A 114 14.16 0.59 4.34
C MET A 114 14.19 2.12 4.38
N ASP A 115 15.17 2.73 3.72
CA ASP A 115 15.34 4.18 3.71
C ASP A 115 14.30 4.93 2.89
N GLY A 116 13.82 4.33 1.78
CA GLY A 116 12.87 4.96 0.87
C GLY A 116 11.42 4.97 1.37
N PHE A 117 11.00 3.97 2.16
CA PHE A 117 9.59 3.83 2.57
C PHE A 117 9.31 4.22 4.01
N HIS A 118 10.31 4.22 4.89
CA HIS A 118 10.08 4.37 6.32
C HIS A 118 10.36 5.79 6.80
N SER A 119 9.51 6.28 7.69
CA SER A 119 9.76 7.48 8.48
C SER A 119 10.99 7.32 9.38
N ASP A 120 11.48 8.43 9.93
CA ASP A 120 12.53 8.43 10.96
C ASP A 120 12.26 7.46 12.10
N LYS A 121 11.00 7.40 12.54
CA LYS A 121 10.57 6.46 13.57
C LYS A 121 10.77 5.01 13.12
N GLY A 122 10.39 4.68 11.89
CA GLY A 122 10.60 3.35 11.31
C GLY A 122 12.07 3.00 11.19
N ARG A 123 12.90 3.92 10.69
CA ARG A 123 14.37 3.76 10.60
C ARG A 123 15.02 3.57 11.97
N GLN A 124 14.55 4.27 13.00
CA GLN A 124 15.02 4.07 14.38
C GLN A 124 14.58 2.72 14.97
N MET A 125 13.43 2.19 14.57
CA MET A 125 12.95 0.89 15.06
C MET A 125 13.86 -0.27 14.63
N VAL A 126 14.54 -0.16 13.48
CA VAL A 126 15.51 -1.17 13.00
C VAL A 126 16.58 -1.45 14.04
N LYS A 127 17.02 -0.43 14.78
CA LYS A 127 18.05 -0.57 15.84
C LYS A 127 17.61 -1.48 16.99
N ARG A 128 16.31 -1.76 17.12
CA ARG A 128 15.71 -2.61 18.17
C ARG A 128 15.33 -4.00 17.67
N LEU A 129 15.49 -4.27 16.38
CA LEU A 129 15.16 -5.58 15.81
C LEU A 129 16.21 -6.63 16.26
N PRO A 130 15.80 -7.89 16.47
CA PRO A 130 16.74 -8.94 16.85
C PRO A 130 17.75 -9.16 15.73
N LYS A 131 19.02 -9.34 16.13
CA LYS A 131 20.11 -9.61 15.20
C LYS A 131 20.14 -11.09 14.80
N THR A 132 20.50 -11.35 13.55
CA THR A 132 20.74 -12.72 13.06
C THR A 132 21.87 -13.37 13.85
N LYS A 133 21.73 -14.68 14.12
CA LYS A 133 22.74 -15.46 14.85
C LYS A 133 24.09 -15.44 14.12
N PRO A 134 25.24 -15.40 14.83
CA PRO A 134 26.56 -15.26 14.21
C PRO A 134 26.87 -16.29 13.12
N GLU A 135 26.55 -17.56 13.35
CA GLU A 135 26.78 -18.65 12.38
C GLU A 135 26.04 -18.40 11.06
N LYS A 136 24.76 -18.01 11.15
CA LYS A 136 23.94 -17.70 9.97
C LYS A 136 24.37 -16.38 9.31
N LYS A 137 24.74 -15.37 10.11
CA LYS A 137 25.26 -14.08 9.61
C LYS A 137 26.48 -14.31 8.71
N ALA A 138 27.43 -15.16 9.13
CA ALA A 138 28.62 -15.43 8.35
C ALA A 138 28.31 -16.06 6.98
N LEU A 139 27.35 -16.99 6.93
CA LEU A 139 26.91 -17.62 5.68
C LEU A 139 26.19 -16.63 4.75
N LEU A 140 25.31 -15.80 5.30
CA LEU A 140 24.57 -14.80 4.54
C LEU A 140 25.48 -13.69 4.01
N GLU A 141 26.43 -13.21 4.82
CA GLU A 141 27.37 -12.16 4.41
C GLU A 141 28.27 -12.62 3.26
N ALA A 142 28.60 -13.91 3.18
CA ALA A 142 29.38 -14.47 2.08
C ALA A 142 28.66 -14.41 0.72
N THR A 143 27.33 -14.22 0.70
CA THR A 143 26.52 -14.11 -0.53
C THR A 143 26.22 -12.68 -0.94
N VAL A 144 26.65 -11.70 -0.15
CA VAL A 144 26.37 -10.29 -0.39
C VAL A 144 27.14 -9.80 -1.60
N VAL A 145 26.44 -9.19 -2.54
CA VAL A 145 27.02 -8.46 -3.67
C VAL A 145 27.43 -7.06 -3.18
N PRO A 146 28.64 -6.57 -3.53
CA PRO A 146 29.04 -5.19 -3.25
C PRO A 146 28.04 -4.18 -3.84
N ASP A 147 27.89 -3.05 -3.16
CA ASP A 147 27.03 -1.97 -3.65
C ASP A 147 27.56 -1.43 -4.99
N SER A 148 26.66 -1.25 -5.96
CA SER A 148 26.95 -0.64 -7.24
C SER A 148 27.16 0.88 -7.12
N ASP A 149 27.86 1.47 -8.10
CA ASP A 149 28.04 2.92 -8.18
C ASP A 149 26.71 3.67 -8.20
N THR A 150 25.70 3.11 -8.88
CA THR A 150 24.34 3.65 -8.92
C THR A 150 23.69 3.69 -7.54
N GLN A 151 23.78 2.60 -6.77
CA GLN A 151 23.25 2.56 -5.39
C GLN A 151 23.93 3.61 -4.51
N ILE A 152 25.26 3.71 -4.59
CA ILE A 152 26.03 4.72 -3.83
C ILE A 152 25.60 6.14 -4.22
N ALA A 153 25.42 6.41 -5.52
CA ALA A 153 24.96 7.71 -6.01
C ALA A 153 23.54 8.05 -5.53
N PHE A 154 22.61 7.09 -5.53
CA PHE A 154 21.25 7.30 -5.01
C PHE A 154 21.22 7.56 -3.51
N ARG A 155 22.07 6.87 -2.72
CA ARG A 155 22.22 7.16 -1.28
C ARG A 155 22.70 8.58 -1.06
N LYS A 156 23.71 9.03 -1.82
CA LYS A 156 24.20 10.41 -1.74
C LYS A 156 23.10 11.42 -2.11
N LEU A 157 22.35 11.18 -3.18
CA LEU A 157 21.24 12.04 -3.58
C LEU A 157 20.18 12.12 -2.48
N ARG A 158 19.80 10.99 -1.89
CA ARG A 158 18.84 10.96 -0.78
C ARG A 158 19.35 11.79 0.41
N ASP A 159 20.61 11.63 0.78
CA ASP A 159 21.21 12.38 1.90
C ASP A 159 21.20 13.90 1.63
N GLU A 160 21.49 14.31 0.40
CA GLU A 160 21.40 15.71 -0.04
C GLU A 160 19.97 16.25 0.05
N LEU A 161 18.99 15.50 -0.49
CA LEU A 161 17.59 15.93 -0.46
C LEU A 161 17.04 15.95 0.99
N GLU A 162 17.44 15.01 1.85
CA GLU A 162 17.03 14.98 3.26
C GLU A 162 17.61 16.18 4.02
N LYS A 163 18.89 16.49 3.80
CA LYS A 163 19.55 17.68 4.33
C LYS A 163 18.86 18.98 3.88
N ASP A 164 18.46 19.04 2.62
CA ASP A 164 17.74 20.18 2.04
C ASP A 164 16.28 20.28 2.54
N GLY A 165 15.82 19.28 3.30
CA GLY A 165 14.54 19.32 3.99
C GLY A 165 13.34 18.95 3.11
N TRP A 166 13.54 18.24 2.00
CA TRP A 166 12.48 17.84 1.08
C TRP A 166 11.41 16.92 1.71
N TRP A 167 11.72 16.25 2.84
CA TRP A 167 10.78 15.40 3.60
C TRP A 167 9.91 16.24 4.56
N LYS A 168 10.20 17.54 4.70
CA LYS A 168 9.39 18.45 5.52
C LYS A 168 8.18 18.90 4.70
N ARG A 169 6.99 18.51 5.17
CA ARG A 169 5.73 18.90 4.54
C ARG A 169 5.58 20.43 4.52
N ASP A 170 5.28 20.99 3.35
CA ASP A 170 4.85 22.38 3.22
C ASP A 170 3.33 22.46 3.39
N PRO A 171 2.83 22.97 4.54
CA PRO A 171 1.39 23.03 4.78
C PRO A 171 0.67 23.96 3.80
N LYS A 172 1.32 25.00 3.28
CA LYS A 172 0.68 25.90 2.30
C LYS A 172 0.43 25.19 0.99
N HIS A 173 1.42 24.45 0.51
CA HIS A 173 1.27 23.61 -0.66
C HIS A 173 0.19 22.55 -0.45
N GLU A 174 0.21 21.88 0.70
CA GLU A 174 -0.75 20.85 1.08
C GLU A 174 -2.21 21.35 1.03
N TYR A 175 -2.50 22.46 1.72
CA TYR A 175 -3.85 23.02 1.72
C TYR A 175 -4.26 23.58 0.36
N LYS A 176 -3.32 24.03 -0.47
CA LYS A 176 -3.60 24.42 -1.85
C LYS A 176 -4.08 23.21 -2.66
N LEU A 177 -3.39 22.07 -2.58
CA LEU A 177 -3.79 20.85 -3.30
C LEU A 177 -5.17 20.35 -2.83
N LEU A 178 -5.39 20.28 -1.52
CA LEU A 178 -6.68 19.90 -0.94
C LEU A 178 -7.80 20.89 -1.31
N GLY A 179 -7.49 22.18 -1.37
CA GLY A 179 -8.43 23.22 -1.81
C GLY A 179 -8.82 23.06 -3.27
N MET A 180 -7.86 22.80 -4.17
CA MET A 180 -8.13 22.51 -5.58
C MET A 180 -9.00 21.27 -5.73
N TRP A 181 -8.67 20.18 -5.03
CA TRP A 181 -9.48 18.96 -5.01
C TRP A 181 -10.90 19.23 -4.51
N GLY A 182 -11.05 19.89 -3.36
CA GLY A 182 -12.35 20.21 -2.77
C GLY A 182 -13.19 21.11 -3.68
N SER A 183 -12.56 22.01 -4.42
CA SER A 183 -13.24 22.86 -5.42
C SER A 183 -13.82 22.05 -6.58
N LEU A 184 -13.07 21.06 -7.09
CA LEU A 184 -13.57 20.15 -8.13
C LEU A 184 -14.81 19.37 -7.65
N VAL A 185 -14.76 18.84 -6.43
CA VAL A 185 -15.88 18.13 -5.81
C VAL A 185 -17.09 19.05 -5.66
N ALA A 186 -16.90 20.25 -5.09
CA ALA A 186 -17.98 21.19 -4.81
C ALA A 186 -18.67 21.68 -6.10
N VAL A 187 -17.89 22.13 -7.09
CA VAL A 187 -18.43 22.61 -8.37
C VAL A 187 -19.08 21.47 -9.15
N GLY A 188 -18.47 20.29 -9.18
CA GLY A 188 -19.07 19.09 -9.77
C GLY A 188 -20.42 18.78 -9.15
N ALA A 189 -20.51 18.73 -7.81
CA ALA A 189 -21.75 18.45 -7.10
C ALA A 189 -22.86 19.49 -7.38
N VAL A 190 -22.52 20.78 -7.44
CA VAL A 190 -23.49 21.84 -7.77
C VAL A 190 -24.03 21.70 -9.20
N LEU A 191 -23.18 21.32 -10.15
CA LEU A 191 -23.55 21.19 -11.56
C LEU A 191 -24.25 19.87 -11.90
N ALA A 192 -24.29 18.90 -10.98
CA ALA A 192 -24.76 17.54 -11.26
C ALA A 192 -26.14 17.45 -11.93
N LYS A 193 -27.07 18.35 -11.57
CA LYS A 193 -28.43 18.35 -12.15
C LYS A 193 -28.56 19.22 -13.40
N SER A 194 -27.83 20.34 -13.47
CA SER A 194 -27.99 21.33 -14.55
C SER A 194 -27.07 21.07 -15.74
N HIS A 195 -25.86 20.57 -15.48
CA HIS A 195 -24.83 20.31 -16.50
C HIS A 195 -24.15 18.97 -16.20
N PRO A 196 -24.88 17.85 -16.39
CA PRO A 196 -24.40 16.52 -15.97
C PRO A 196 -23.07 16.11 -16.62
N ILE A 197 -22.84 16.46 -17.89
CA ILE A 197 -21.58 16.15 -18.58
C ILE A 197 -20.39 16.88 -17.92
N VAL A 198 -20.54 18.17 -17.65
CA VAL A 198 -19.50 18.98 -16.99
C VAL A 198 -19.26 18.48 -15.57
N SER A 199 -20.34 18.17 -14.84
CA SER A 199 -20.27 17.56 -13.52
C SER A 199 -19.48 16.24 -13.55
N SER A 200 -19.81 15.33 -14.48
CA SER A 200 -19.10 14.05 -14.61
C SER A 200 -17.61 14.24 -14.89
N ALA A 201 -17.25 15.19 -15.75
CA ALA A 201 -15.85 15.50 -16.02
C ALA A 201 -15.11 16.04 -14.77
N LEU A 202 -15.72 16.99 -14.06
CA LEU A 202 -15.13 17.58 -12.84
C LEU A 202 -15.00 16.55 -11.71
N LEU A 203 -16.01 15.71 -11.51
CA LEU A 203 -15.95 14.65 -10.51
C LEU A 203 -14.92 13.57 -10.90
N GLY A 204 -14.81 13.21 -12.17
CA GLY A 204 -13.74 12.32 -12.66
C GLY A 204 -12.35 12.87 -12.37
N LEU A 205 -12.11 14.15 -12.66
CA LEU A 205 -10.86 14.83 -12.30
C LEU A 205 -10.64 14.86 -10.79
N SER A 206 -11.70 15.06 -10.00
CA SER A 206 -11.60 15.04 -8.53
C SER A 206 -11.19 13.67 -8.00
N MET A 207 -11.65 12.57 -8.61
CA MET A 207 -11.25 11.21 -8.24
C MET A 207 -9.80 10.95 -8.60
N THR A 208 -9.32 11.40 -9.77
CA THR A 208 -7.91 11.30 -10.14
C THR A 208 -7.03 12.09 -9.18
N ALA A 209 -7.39 13.34 -8.88
CA ALA A 209 -6.66 14.17 -7.91
C ALA A 209 -6.65 13.54 -6.51
N ALA A 210 -7.77 12.94 -6.09
CA ALA A 210 -7.86 12.22 -4.83
C ALA A 210 -6.96 10.97 -4.78
N GLY A 211 -6.81 10.28 -5.90
CA GLY A 211 -5.88 9.14 -6.03
C GLY A 211 -4.44 9.57 -5.78
N TRP A 212 -3.98 10.67 -6.38
CA TRP A 212 -2.62 11.20 -6.17
C TRP A 212 -2.39 11.71 -4.74
N LEU A 213 -3.36 12.43 -4.16
CA LEU A 213 -3.23 12.91 -2.79
C LEU A 213 -3.24 11.76 -1.78
N GLY A 214 -4.17 10.81 -1.95
CA GLY A 214 -4.23 9.66 -1.07
C GLY A 214 -3.07 8.68 -1.27
N HIS A 215 -2.44 8.68 -2.44
CA HIS A 215 -1.17 7.98 -2.69
C HIS A 215 -0.07 8.50 -1.77
N ASP A 216 0.09 9.81 -1.57
CA ASP A 216 1.06 10.33 -0.59
C ASP A 216 0.68 9.94 0.84
N TYR A 217 -0.61 10.10 1.20
CA TYR A 217 -1.05 9.91 2.58
C TYR A 217 -1.03 8.45 3.04
N ILE A 218 -1.22 7.49 2.14
CA ILE A 218 -1.31 6.05 2.51
C ILE A 218 -0.03 5.54 3.16
N HIS A 219 1.12 6.13 2.79
CA HIS A 219 2.43 5.79 3.32
C HIS A 219 2.60 6.19 4.78
N GLY A 220 1.81 7.17 5.27
CA GLY A 220 1.79 7.54 6.69
C GLY A 220 3.15 7.99 7.24
N VAL A 221 4.01 8.57 6.40
CA VAL A 221 5.39 8.93 6.74
C VAL A 221 5.48 10.01 7.82
N ASP A 222 4.45 10.85 7.94
CA ASP A 222 4.35 11.91 8.94
C ASP A 222 2.95 11.94 9.59
N PRO A 223 2.75 12.68 10.71
CA PRO A 223 1.47 12.71 11.42
C PRO A 223 0.27 13.16 10.58
N PHE A 224 0.46 14.06 9.61
CA PHE A 224 -0.60 14.53 8.73
C PHE A 224 -1.01 13.42 7.75
N ALA A 225 -0.05 12.84 7.04
CA ALA A 225 -0.28 11.69 6.16
C ALA A 225 -0.95 10.53 6.91
N ASN A 226 -0.44 10.20 8.10
CA ASN A 226 -1.00 9.11 8.91
C ASN A 226 -2.44 9.38 9.34
N LYS A 227 -2.82 10.63 9.61
CA LYS A 227 -4.22 11.01 9.92
C LYS A 227 -5.12 10.90 8.69
N LEU A 228 -4.60 11.19 7.51
CA LEU A 228 -5.33 11.13 6.24
C LEU A 228 -5.13 9.82 5.48
N ARG A 229 -4.64 8.76 6.13
CA ARG A 229 -4.32 7.48 5.51
C ARG A 229 -5.51 6.82 4.78
N ASN A 230 -6.74 7.13 5.22
CA ASN A 230 -7.98 6.65 4.61
C ASN A 230 -8.60 7.62 3.58
N PHE A 231 -7.91 8.70 3.21
CA PHE A 231 -8.44 9.74 2.34
C PHE A 231 -8.88 9.20 0.97
N ALA A 232 -8.04 8.41 0.28
CA ALA A 232 -8.40 7.83 -1.02
C ALA A 232 -9.64 6.90 -0.94
N ALA A 233 -9.84 6.25 0.20
CA ALA A 233 -11.00 5.40 0.42
C ALA A 233 -12.29 6.22 0.39
N VAL A 234 -12.27 7.37 1.05
CA VAL A 234 -13.42 8.28 1.15
C VAL A 234 -13.59 9.11 -0.11
N ALA A 235 -12.49 9.63 -0.66
CA ALA A 235 -12.50 10.61 -1.75
C ALA A 235 -12.55 9.98 -3.16
N ALA A 236 -12.09 8.74 -3.31
CA ALA A 236 -11.99 8.05 -4.61
C ALA A 236 -12.48 6.60 -4.59
N GLY A 237 -12.93 6.05 -3.44
CA GLY A 237 -13.35 4.66 -3.33
C GLY A 237 -12.19 3.64 -3.39
N LEU A 238 -10.96 4.07 -3.15
CA LEU A 238 -9.76 3.20 -3.22
C LEU A 238 -9.40 2.71 -1.82
N LEU A 239 -9.64 1.42 -1.54
CA LEU A 239 -9.38 0.85 -0.21
C LEU A 239 -7.88 0.88 0.14
N PRO A 240 -7.51 1.39 1.33
CA PRO A 240 -6.12 1.50 1.81
C PRO A 240 -5.35 0.18 1.75
N VAL A 241 -6.00 -0.93 2.12
CA VAL A 241 -5.36 -2.25 2.18
C VAL A 241 -5.02 -2.75 0.77
N TRP A 242 -5.99 -2.77 -0.13
CA TRP A 242 -5.76 -3.22 -1.51
C TRP A 242 -4.78 -2.31 -2.25
N TRP A 243 -4.93 -1.00 -2.08
CA TRP A 243 -4.03 -0.02 -2.67
C TRP A 243 -2.60 -0.23 -2.14
N SER A 244 -2.41 -0.27 -0.82
CA SER A 244 -1.09 -0.47 -0.21
C SER A 244 -0.43 -1.78 -0.67
N ASP A 245 -1.20 -2.87 -0.80
CA ASP A 245 -0.77 -4.19 -1.30
C ASP A 245 -0.13 -4.13 -2.69
N LYS A 246 -0.86 -3.58 -3.66
CA LYS A 246 -0.36 -3.50 -5.04
C LYS A 246 0.69 -2.41 -5.21
N HIS A 247 0.43 -1.26 -4.61
CA HIS A 247 1.20 -0.05 -4.83
C HIS A 247 2.58 -0.13 -4.21
N ASN A 248 2.69 -0.51 -2.92
CA ASN A 248 4.01 -0.59 -2.28
C ASN A 248 4.90 -1.62 -2.97
N LYS A 249 4.32 -2.73 -3.47
CA LYS A 249 5.08 -3.73 -4.23
C LYS A 249 5.64 -3.16 -5.54
N HIS A 250 4.84 -2.36 -6.27
CA HIS A 250 5.31 -1.72 -7.50
C HIS A 250 6.51 -0.79 -7.24
N HIS A 251 6.46 0.01 -6.17
CA HIS A 251 7.54 0.92 -5.83
C HIS A 251 8.75 0.25 -5.17
N ALA A 252 8.55 -0.85 -4.44
CA ALA A 252 9.66 -1.58 -3.81
C ALA A 252 10.46 -2.41 -4.82
N LEU A 253 9.83 -2.80 -5.94
CA LEU A 253 10.36 -3.74 -6.93
C LEU A 253 10.37 -3.17 -8.36
N SER A 254 10.53 -1.86 -8.51
CA SER A 254 10.44 -1.16 -9.80
C SER A 254 11.43 -1.64 -10.87
N GLU A 255 12.40 -2.50 -10.52
CA GLU A 255 13.41 -3.05 -11.43
C GLU A 255 13.20 -4.52 -11.84
N TYR A 256 12.16 -5.21 -11.37
CA TYR A 256 11.98 -6.67 -11.59
C TYR A 256 10.80 -7.06 -12.47
N LEU A 257 10.22 -6.12 -13.23
CA LEU A 257 9.11 -6.36 -14.17
C LEU A 257 9.43 -5.95 -15.62
N ILE A 258 10.71 -5.97 -16.01
CA ILE A 258 11.14 -5.78 -17.40
C ILE A 258 11.97 -6.98 -17.83
#